data_AF-A0A2W5KNN7-F1
#
_entry.id   AF-A0A2W5KNN7-F1
#
_cell.length_a   1.000
_cell.length_b   1.000
_cell.length_c   1.000
_cell.angle_alpha   90.00
_cell.angle_beta   90.00
_cell.angle_gamma   90.00
#
_symmetry.space_group_name_H-M   'P 1'
#
loop_
_entity.id
_entity.type
_entity.pdbx_description
1 polymer ?
#
loop_
_entity_poly.entity_id
_entity_poly.type
_entity_poly.pdbx_seq_one_letter_code
_entity_poly.pdbx_strand_id
1 'polypeptide(L)'
;MIVRRVLYAVCLLASVLVLIGLAAGVRVGMPIAPEDRLELPGSGFRVVRGAGAPDEDALQISGVGHDRSAVQAMSLLPVEAADYPILRYRFERFPEVLELSLLFRRADEPDEVHVITLPRPTGGEGSFTLSDLADWQGSIVEIGFAQFPTPQLVPASQRFEPFRLRGAQLWSPSAEGALSALRTDWFAQRPWGLFAVSSVDREAGPNAPRRPSLLLVVSATIILAGLWGLVWFGRRWRRIGTLLATATVAGWLVLDANWLWQLSGRLATTEAVYGGKGWPLRSRLVVDGDLLAASDRVKRALLPQDAATRVLVDAPSVYEALRLTYLLQPMNTALYGPIRAAGDRDFAAGAILVLYGRDDVNFHAPTRELFIGRLRFEARSLLDAGALQVFRVDGKDGR
;
A
#
# COMPACT_ATOMS: atom_id res chain seq x y z
N MET A 1 16.89 -27.52 -43.61
CA MET A 1 16.92 -26.29 -42.77
C MET A 1 15.63 -26.05 -41.99
N ILE A 2 14.45 -26.36 -42.55
CA ILE A 2 13.14 -26.17 -41.90
C ILE A 2 13.05 -26.95 -40.57
N VAL A 3 13.40 -28.24 -40.58
CA VAL A 3 13.36 -29.10 -39.38
C VAL A 3 14.10 -28.50 -38.18
N ARG A 4 15.32 -27.97 -38.36
CA ARG A 4 16.08 -27.35 -37.27
C ARG A 4 15.43 -26.08 -36.70
N ARG A 5 14.73 -25.30 -37.54
CA ARG A 5 14.01 -24.11 -37.09
C ARG A 5 12.77 -24.48 -36.28
N VAL A 6 12.06 -25.52 -36.72
CA VAL A 6 10.90 -26.06 -35.99
C VAL A 6 11.34 -26.61 -34.63
N LEU A 7 12.40 -27.43 -34.60
CA LEU A 7 12.95 -27.97 -33.35
C LEU A 7 13.41 -26.85 -32.40
N TYR A 8 14.12 -25.83 -32.91
CA TYR A 8 14.48 -24.66 -32.12
C TYR A 8 13.25 -23.99 -31.49
N ALA A 9 12.21 -23.71 -32.29
CA ALA A 9 11.01 -23.04 -31.82
C ALA A 9 10.27 -23.86 -30.76
N VAL A 10 10.13 -25.17 -30.97
CA VAL A 10 9.49 -26.09 -30.01
C VAL A 10 10.28 -26.15 -28.71
N CYS A 11 11.61 -26.31 -28.76
CA CYS A 11 12.46 -26.36 -27.57
C CYS A 11 12.44 -25.04 -26.79
N LEU A 12 12.49 -23.90 -27.49
CA LEU A 12 12.40 -22.59 -26.88
C LEU A 12 11.04 -22.39 -26.21
N LEU A 13 9.94 -22.68 -26.91
CA LEU A 13 8.59 -22.56 -26.37
C LEU A 13 8.42 -23.45 -25.13
N ALA A 14 8.87 -24.71 -25.19
CA ALA A 14 8.82 -25.62 -24.04
C ALA A 14 9.63 -25.06 -22.85
N SER A 15 10.81 -24.49 -23.11
CA SER A 15 11.66 -23.91 -22.06
C SER A 15 11.03 -22.66 -21.44
N VAL A 16 10.35 -21.82 -22.25
CA VAL A 16 9.61 -20.66 -21.77
C VAL A 16 8.41 -21.09 -20.92
N LEU A 17 7.65 -22.11 -21.35
CA LEU A 17 6.54 -22.65 -20.56
C LEU A 17 7.02 -23.22 -19.22
N VAL A 18 8.15 -23.94 -19.22
CA VAL A 18 8.78 -24.42 -17.98
C VAL A 18 9.22 -23.24 -17.10
N LEU A 19 9.85 -22.22 -17.67
CA LEU A 19 10.27 -21.03 -16.94
C LEU A 19 9.10 -20.27 -16.31
N ILE A 20 7.98 -20.12 -17.03
CA ILE A 20 6.74 -19.53 -16.50
C ILE A 20 6.16 -20.40 -15.39
N GLY A 21 6.12 -21.72 -15.57
CA GLY A 21 5.68 -22.65 -14.53
C GLY A 21 6.54 -22.56 -13.26
N LEU A 22 7.86 -22.53 -13.40
CA LEU A 22 8.81 -22.33 -12.30
C LEU A 22 8.60 -20.98 -11.61
N ALA A 23 8.42 -19.89 -12.38
CA ALA A 23 8.15 -18.56 -11.84
C ALA A 23 6.81 -18.49 -11.09
N ALA A 24 5.81 -19.27 -11.51
CA ALA A 24 4.53 -19.39 -10.82
C ALA A 24 4.61 -20.27 -9.56
N GLY A 25 5.70 -21.02 -9.37
CA GLY A 25 5.84 -22.00 -8.29
C GLY A 25 5.16 -23.34 -8.56
N VAL A 26 4.88 -23.66 -9.84
CA VAL A 26 4.31 -24.95 -10.23
C VAL A 26 5.31 -26.07 -9.96
N ARG A 27 4.88 -27.09 -9.23
CA ARG A 27 5.70 -28.27 -8.87
C ARG A 27 5.31 -29.48 -9.71
N VAL A 28 6.26 -30.40 -9.90
CA VAL A 28 5.97 -31.69 -10.53
C VAL A 28 4.94 -32.43 -9.68
N GLY A 29 3.88 -32.95 -10.31
CA GLY A 29 2.79 -33.65 -9.62
C GLY A 29 1.69 -32.73 -9.05
N MET A 30 1.84 -31.41 -9.15
CA MET A 30 0.75 -30.48 -8.82
C MET A 30 -0.42 -30.68 -9.80
N PRO A 31 -1.67 -30.76 -9.33
CA PRO A 31 -2.81 -30.92 -10.21
C PRO A 31 -3.00 -29.66 -11.08
N ILE A 32 -3.55 -29.85 -12.28
CA ILE A 32 -3.76 -28.73 -13.22
C ILE A 32 -4.78 -27.75 -12.65
N ALA A 33 -5.91 -28.26 -12.18
CA ALA A 33 -6.98 -27.50 -11.54
C ALA A 33 -6.98 -27.78 -10.02
N PRO A 34 -7.51 -26.87 -9.19
CA PRO A 34 -7.66 -27.12 -7.76
C PRO A 34 -8.65 -28.27 -7.52
N GLU A 35 -8.25 -29.19 -6.65
CA GLU A 35 -9.08 -30.32 -6.23
C GLU A 35 -10.18 -29.88 -5.26
N ASP A 36 -9.88 -28.87 -4.43
CA ASP A 36 -10.81 -28.29 -3.47
C ASP A 36 -10.87 -26.77 -3.62
N ARG A 37 -12.06 -26.23 -3.40
CA ARG A 37 -12.39 -24.81 -3.50
C ARG A 37 -13.31 -24.46 -2.35
N LEU A 38 -12.79 -23.74 -1.37
CA LEU A 38 -13.60 -23.15 -0.33
C LEU A 38 -14.19 -21.84 -0.85
N GLU A 39 -15.48 -21.87 -1.13
CA GLU A 39 -16.27 -20.71 -1.57
C GLU A 39 -16.62 -19.81 -0.39
N LEU A 40 -16.29 -18.52 -0.50
CA LEU A 40 -16.59 -17.49 0.49
C LEU A 40 -17.51 -16.45 -0.18
N PRO A 41 -18.84 -16.67 -0.17
CA PRO A 41 -19.77 -15.77 -0.85
C PRO A 41 -19.70 -14.37 -0.25
N GLY A 42 -19.86 -13.35 -1.08
CA GLY A 42 -19.78 -11.96 -0.63
C GLY A 42 -20.78 -11.65 0.49
N SER A 43 -22.00 -12.18 0.38
CA SER A 43 -23.05 -12.05 1.41
C SER A 43 -22.72 -12.70 2.75
N GLY A 44 -21.72 -13.60 2.81
CA GLY A 44 -21.21 -14.19 4.05
C GLY A 44 -20.31 -13.27 4.87
N PHE A 45 -19.85 -12.15 4.29
CA PHE A 45 -19.03 -11.17 4.99
C PHE A 45 -19.90 -10.19 5.78
N ARG A 46 -19.59 -10.02 7.07
CA ARG A 46 -20.19 -8.98 7.93
C ARG A 46 -19.35 -7.71 7.88
N VAL A 47 -20.00 -6.56 7.94
CA VAL A 47 -19.33 -5.26 8.06
C VAL A 47 -18.83 -5.10 9.49
N VAL A 48 -17.51 -4.99 9.66
CA VAL A 48 -16.85 -4.70 10.93
C VAL A 48 -16.66 -3.19 11.09
N ARG A 49 -16.33 -2.50 9.98
CA ARG A 49 -16.15 -1.04 9.94
C ARG A 49 -16.64 -0.46 8.61
N GLY A 50 -17.22 0.73 8.67
CA GLY A 50 -17.83 1.38 7.51
C GLY A 50 -19.31 1.05 7.38
N ALA A 51 -19.82 1.17 6.16
CA ALA A 51 -21.22 0.92 5.84
C ALA A 51 -21.33 -0.06 4.67
N GLY A 52 -22.19 -1.06 4.83
CA GLY A 52 -22.51 -2.01 3.80
C GLY A 52 -23.65 -2.92 4.22
N ALA A 53 -24.28 -3.57 3.24
CA ALA A 53 -25.38 -4.48 3.44
C ALA A 53 -25.25 -5.66 2.48
N PRO A 54 -25.63 -6.88 2.90
CA PRO A 54 -25.74 -8.00 1.97
C PRO A 54 -26.79 -7.69 0.90
N ASP A 55 -26.48 -8.03 -0.34
CA ASP A 55 -27.31 -7.83 -1.53
C ASP A 55 -27.21 -9.09 -2.40
N GLU A 56 -28.21 -9.96 -2.32
CA GLU A 56 -28.21 -11.30 -2.92
C GLU A 56 -26.96 -12.12 -2.48
N ASP A 57 -26.10 -12.46 -3.44
CA ASP A 57 -24.86 -13.22 -3.22
C ASP A 57 -23.64 -12.33 -2.95
N ALA A 58 -23.84 -11.01 -2.85
CA ALA A 58 -22.77 -10.03 -2.69
C ALA A 58 -22.89 -9.26 -1.36
N LEU A 59 -21.80 -8.59 -0.98
CA LEU A 59 -21.83 -7.52 0.01
C LEU A 59 -21.69 -6.18 -0.72
N GLN A 60 -22.74 -5.37 -0.70
CA GLN A 60 -22.71 -4.00 -1.18
C GLN A 60 -22.05 -3.12 -0.11
N ILE A 61 -20.91 -2.51 -0.45
CA ILE A 61 -20.18 -1.61 0.43
C ILE A 61 -20.53 -0.18 -0.02
N SER A 62 -21.09 0.60 0.89
CA SER A 62 -21.69 1.91 0.61
C SER A 62 -20.98 3.07 1.30
N GLY A 63 -20.07 2.80 2.25
CA GLY A 63 -19.28 3.86 2.87
C GLY A 63 -18.11 3.35 3.72
N VAL A 64 -17.18 4.25 4.02
CA VAL A 64 -16.08 4.06 4.97
C VAL A 64 -16.46 4.52 6.38
N GLY A 65 -15.75 4.00 7.38
CA GLY A 65 -15.87 4.41 8.77
C GLY A 65 -15.19 5.75 9.07
N HIS A 66 -15.22 6.15 10.34
CA HIS A 66 -14.62 7.41 10.82
C HIS A 66 -13.11 7.50 10.58
N ASP A 67 -12.43 6.37 10.63
CA ASP A 67 -11.00 6.20 10.33
C ASP A 67 -10.71 6.11 8.82
N ARG A 68 -11.72 6.40 7.98
CA ARG A 68 -11.64 6.38 6.53
C ARG A 68 -11.45 4.99 5.91
N SER A 69 -11.69 3.90 6.65
CA SER A 69 -11.58 2.53 6.13
C SER A 69 -12.93 1.80 6.05
N ALA A 70 -13.02 0.83 5.14
CA ALA A 70 -14.09 -0.16 5.13
C ALA A 70 -13.48 -1.53 5.44
N VAL A 71 -14.06 -2.25 6.40
CA VAL A 71 -13.58 -3.56 6.82
C VAL A 71 -14.74 -4.52 6.91
N GLN A 72 -14.57 -5.67 6.26
CA GLN A 72 -15.53 -6.76 6.25
C GLN A 72 -14.80 -8.05 6.57
N ALA A 73 -15.44 -8.90 7.37
CA ALA A 73 -14.85 -10.15 7.84
C ALA A 73 -15.87 -11.27 7.79
N MET A 74 -15.39 -12.50 7.72
CA MET A 74 -16.16 -13.72 7.76
C MET A 74 -15.44 -14.69 8.69
N SER A 75 -16.14 -15.19 9.69
CA SER A 75 -15.64 -16.28 10.52
C SER A 75 -15.71 -17.58 9.73
N LEU A 76 -14.65 -18.37 9.83
CA LEU A 76 -14.52 -19.65 9.15
C LEU A 76 -14.63 -20.79 10.16
N LEU A 77 -15.07 -21.95 9.70
CA LEU A 77 -14.64 -23.17 10.35
C LEU A 77 -13.10 -23.24 10.22
N PRO A 78 -12.36 -23.69 11.25
CA PRO A 78 -10.91 -23.84 11.19
C PRO A 78 -10.47 -24.50 9.88
N VAL A 79 -9.70 -23.78 9.06
CA VAL A 79 -9.11 -24.29 7.81
C VAL A 79 -7.59 -24.25 7.87
N GLU A 80 -6.95 -25.34 7.48
CA GLU A 80 -5.49 -25.38 7.45
C GLU A 80 -4.95 -24.53 6.29
N ALA A 81 -4.12 -23.55 6.61
CA ALA A 81 -3.54 -22.60 5.67
C ALA A 81 -2.78 -23.29 4.52
N ALA A 82 -2.11 -24.41 4.82
CA ALA A 82 -1.33 -25.19 3.87
C ALA A 82 -2.19 -25.85 2.78
N ASP A 83 -3.44 -26.19 3.11
CA ASP A 83 -4.38 -26.83 2.18
C ASP A 83 -4.95 -25.82 1.17
N TYR A 84 -4.86 -24.52 1.47
CA TYR A 84 -5.43 -23.45 0.67
C TYR A 84 -4.45 -22.29 0.40
N PRO A 85 -3.38 -22.51 -0.39
CA PRO A 85 -2.33 -21.52 -0.59
C PRO A 85 -2.68 -20.41 -1.60
N ILE A 86 -3.83 -20.49 -2.29
CA ILE A 86 -4.20 -19.53 -3.33
C ILE A 86 -5.52 -18.85 -2.95
N LEU A 87 -5.51 -17.53 -2.93
CA LEU A 87 -6.69 -16.69 -2.79
C LEU A 87 -7.14 -16.19 -4.17
N ARG A 88 -8.42 -16.34 -4.49
CA ARG A 88 -9.10 -15.56 -5.53
C ARG A 88 -10.11 -14.64 -4.89
N TYR A 89 -10.27 -13.43 -5.43
CA TYR A 89 -11.23 -12.46 -4.94
C TYR A 89 -11.87 -11.71 -6.10
N ARG A 90 -13.17 -11.42 -5.95
CA ARG A 90 -13.96 -10.76 -6.98
C ARG A 90 -14.70 -9.56 -6.41
N PHE A 91 -14.47 -8.41 -7.03
CA PHE A 91 -15.14 -7.15 -6.74
C PHE A 91 -15.77 -6.58 -8.00
N GLU A 92 -16.93 -5.93 -7.86
CA GLU A 92 -17.52 -5.13 -8.94
C GLU A 92 -17.35 -3.66 -8.65
N ARG A 93 -16.90 -2.92 -9.68
CA ARG A 93 -16.68 -1.46 -9.60
C ARG A 93 -15.77 -1.06 -8.44
N PHE A 94 -14.73 -1.84 -8.17
CA PHE A 94 -13.77 -1.52 -7.12
C PHE A 94 -13.13 -0.14 -7.40
N PRO A 95 -13.24 0.85 -6.48
CA PRO A 95 -12.79 2.21 -6.75
C PRO A 95 -11.28 2.31 -6.96
N GLU A 96 -10.88 3.12 -7.93
CA GLU A 96 -9.46 3.33 -8.24
C GLU A 96 -8.67 4.07 -7.16
N VAL A 97 -9.36 4.61 -6.16
CA VAL A 97 -8.76 5.42 -5.10
C VAL A 97 -8.51 4.62 -3.82
N LEU A 98 -8.93 3.35 -3.81
CA LEU A 98 -8.77 2.46 -2.68
C LEU A 98 -7.62 1.48 -2.90
N GLU A 99 -6.91 1.21 -1.82
CA GLU A 99 -6.04 0.05 -1.66
C GLU A 99 -6.86 -1.09 -1.05
N LEU A 100 -6.56 -2.32 -1.48
CA LEU A 100 -7.20 -3.53 -1.00
C LEU A 100 -6.21 -4.32 -0.15
N SER A 101 -6.64 -4.77 1.02
CA SER A 101 -5.86 -5.66 1.87
C SER A 101 -6.68 -6.90 2.25
N LEU A 102 -5.99 -8.03 2.37
CA LEU A 102 -6.49 -9.22 3.05
C LEU A 102 -6.23 -9.06 4.55
N LEU A 103 -7.24 -9.41 5.35
CA LEU A 103 -7.13 -9.63 6.78
C LEU A 103 -7.34 -11.10 7.06
N PHE A 104 -6.63 -11.65 8.04
CA PHE A 104 -6.95 -12.97 8.56
C PHE A 104 -6.50 -13.12 10.02
N ARG A 105 -7.10 -14.09 10.71
CA ARG A 105 -6.72 -14.50 12.08
C ARG A 105 -6.42 -15.98 12.12
N ARG A 106 -5.44 -16.35 12.92
CA ARG A 106 -5.06 -17.74 13.18
C ARG A 106 -5.69 -18.24 14.47
N ALA A 107 -5.88 -19.55 14.58
CA ALA A 107 -6.48 -20.19 15.76
C ALA A 107 -5.55 -20.13 16.99
N ASP A 108 -4.23 -20.15 16.78
CA ASP A 108 -3.21 -20.05 17.82
C ASP A 108 -3.05 -18.63 18.36
N GLU A 109 -3.31 -17.62 17.53
CA GLU A 109 -3.26 -16.20 17.88
C GLU A 109 -4.59 -15.50 17.50
N PRO A 110 -5.72 -15.84 18.16
CA PRO A 110 -7.03 -15.37 17.74
C PRO A 110 -7.25 -13.88 17.97
N ASP A 111 -6.41 -13.19 18.75
CA ASP A 111 -6.48 -11.75 19.00
C ASP A 111 -5.64 -10.92 18.02
N GLU A 112 -4.73 -11.56 17.27
CA GLU A 112 -3.87 -10.91 16.31
C GLU A 112 -4.51 -10.90 14.91
N VAL A 113 -4.47 -9.74 14.25
CA VAL A 113 -4.96 -9.56 12.89
C VAL A 113 -3.77 -9.37 11.96
N HIS A 114 -3.55 -10.33 11.09
CA HIS A 114 -2.53 -10.23 10.05
C HIS A 114 -3.09 -9.48 8.84
N VAL A 115 -2.28 -8.60 8.25
CA VAL A 115 -2.69 -7.71 7.14
C VAL A 115 -1.72 -7.83 5.98
N ILE A 116 -2.24 -8.08 4.78
CA ILE A 116 -1.47 -8.18 3.54
C ILE A 116 -2.10 -7.29 2.48
N THR A 117 -1.31 -6.46 1.81
CA THR A 117 -1.79 -5.71 0.64
C THR A 117 -2.00 -6.64 -0.56
N LEU A 118 -3.18 -6.57 -1.15
CA LEU A 118 -3.53 -7.29 -2.37
C LEU A 118 -3.40 -6.36 -3.59
N PRO A 119 -3.04 -6.90 -4.76
CA PRO A 119 -3.17 -6.18 -6.02
C PRO A 119 -4.62 -5.74 -6.26
N ARG A 120 -4.82 -4.70 -7.08
CA ARG A 120 -6.18 -4.33 -7.48
C ARG A 120 -6.79 -5.41 -8.37
N PRO A 121 -8.08 -5.79 -8.18
CA PRO A 121 -8.75 -6.69 -9.10
C PRO A 121 -8.83 -6.07 -10.51
N THR A 122 -8.26 -6.74 -11.51
CA THR A 122 -8.26 -6.28 -12.90
C THR A 122 -9.41 -6.96 -13.65
N GLY A 123 -10.35 -6.17 -14.20
CA GLY A 123 -11.59 -6.72 -14.75
C GLY A 123 -12.53 -7.29 -13.67
N GLY A 124 -12.37 -6.83 -12.42
CA GLY A 124 -13.19 -7.24 -11.29
C GLY A 124 -12.72 -8.50 -10.57
N GLU A 125 -11.61 -9.11 -10.99
CA GLU A 125 -11.05 -10.29 -10.33
C GLU A 125 -9.55 -10.16 -10.09
N GLY A 126 -9.06 -10.77 -9.01
CA GLY A 126 -7.64 -10.95 -8.77
C GLY A 126 -7.34 -12.27 -8.07
N SER A 127 -6.09 -12.71 -8.21
CA SER A 127 -5.56 -13.91 -7.57
C SER A 127 -4.27 -13.59 -6.83
N PHE A 128 -4.03 -14.25 -5.71
CA PHE A 128 -2.86 -14.03 -4.87
C PHE A 128 -2.38 -15.35 -4.26
N THR A 129 -1.08 -15.46 -4.04
CA THR A 129 -0.47 -16.64 -3.42
C THR A 129 -0.13 -16.33 -1.99
N LEU A 130 -0.75 -17.07 -1.09
CA LEU A 130 -0.59 -16.94 0.35
C LEU A 130 0.59 -17.77 0.87
N SER A 131 0.99 -18.84 0.18
CA SER A 131 2.10 -19.71 0.60
C SER A 131 3.47 -19.03 0.71
N ASP A 132 3.63 -17.86 0.10
CA ASP A 132 4.89 -17.10 0.13
C ASP A 132 4.98 -16.20 1.39
N LEU A 133 3.91 -16.15 2.18
CA LEU A 133 3.79 -15.32 3.38
C LEU A 133 4.16 -16.14 4.62
N ALA A 134 5.07 -15.61 5.43
CA ALA A 134 5.48 -16.26 6.68
C ALA A 134 4.30 -16.44 7.64
N ASP A 135 3.36 -15.48 7.65
CA ASP A 135 2.23 -15.48 8.56
C ASP A 135 1.07 -16.40 8.10
N TRP A 136 1.08 -16.88 6.85
CA TRP A 136 0.04 -17.78 6.34
C TRP A 136 0.35 -19.24 6.69
N GLN A 137 0.08 -19.60 7.94
CA GLN A 137 0.36 -20.92 8.49
C GLN A 137 -0.62 -21.31 9.59
N GLY A 138 -0.69 -22.62 9.88
CA GLY A 138 -1.62 -23.17 10.87
C GLY A 138 -3.08 -23.05 10.47
N SER A 139 -3.97 -23.09 11.45
CA SER A 139 -5.41 -23.02 11.23
C SER A 139 -5.91 -21.57 11.15
N ILE A 140 -6.56 -21.21 10.06
CA ILE A 140 -7.20 -19.90 9.84
C ILE A 140 -8.66 -19.98 10.28
N VAL A 141 -9.10 -18.99 11.07
CA VAL A 141 -10.44 -18.97 11.69
C VAL A 141 -11.27 -17.74 11.31
N GLU A 142 -10.63 -16.72 10.74
CA GLU A 142 -11.31 -15.54 10.21
C GLU A 142 -10.56 -15.04 8.99
N ILE A 143 -11.30 -14.60 7.99
CA ILE A 143 -10.76 -13.92 6.80
C ILE A 143 -11.58 -12.67 6.54
N GLY A 144 -10.94 -11.63 6.05
CA GLY A 144 -11.59 -10.36 5.78
C GLY A 144 -10.89 -9.58 4.70
N PHE A 145 -11.55 -8.54 4.25
CA PHE A 145 -10.96 -7.56 3.35
C PHE A 145 -11.05 -6.20 4.00
N ALA A 146 -9.96 -5.45 3.92
CA ALA A 146 -9.94 -4.06 4.33
C ALA A 146 -9.66 -3.18 3.12
N GLN A 147 -10.32 -2.02 3.07
CA GLN A 147 -10.13 -1.03 2.04
C GLN A 147 -9.81 0.29 2.68
N PHE A 148 -8.69 0.87 2.26
CA PHE A 148 -8.20 2.13 2.75
C PHE A 148 -7.95 3.07 1.58
N PRO A 149 -8.06 4.38 1.77
CA PRO A 149 -7.64 5.36 0.77
C PRO A 149 -6.16 5.16 0.50
N THR A 150 -5.78 5.23 -0.77
CA THR A 150 -4.36 5.15 -1.09
C THR A 150 -3.60 6.29 -0.38
N PRO A 151 -2.51 6.02 0.36
CA PRO A 151 -1.82 6.99 1.23
C PRO A 151 -1.32 8.29 0.57
N GLN A 152 -1.48 8.45 -0.75
CA GLN A 152 -0.99 9.60 -1.50
C GLN A 152 -2.01 10.22 -2.46
N LEU A 153 -3.16 9.58 -2.70
CA LEU A 153 -4.00 9.98 -3.82
C LEU A 153 -5.25 10.73 -3.40
N VAL A 154 -5.97 10.39 -2.32
CA VAL A 154 -7.26 11.07 -2.04
C VAL A 154 -7.60 11.13 -0.55
N PRO A 155 -8.20 12.23 -0.06
CA PRO A 155 -9.00 12.20 1.14
C PRO A 155 -10.16 11.24 0.92
N ALA A 156 -10.26 10.21 1.76
CA ALA A 156 -11.27 9.15 1.66
C ALA A 156 -12.70 9.62 1.42
N SER A 157 -13.04 10.77 2.02
CA SER A 157 -14.37 11.37 1.99
C SER A 157 -14.79 11.88 0.61
N GLN A 158 -13.88 12.07 -0.33
CA GLN A 158 -14.19 12.77 -1.58
C GLN A 158 -14.44 11.87 -2.79
N ARG A 159 -14.07 10.57 -2.73
CA ARG A 159 -14.24 9.64 -3.87
C ARG A 159 -14.53 8.20 -3.45
N PHE A 160 -15.10 7.99 -2.27
CA PHE A 160 -15.69 6.69 -2.01
C PHE A 160 -16.89 6.50 -2.94
N GLU A 161 -16.80 5.55 -3.85
CA GLU A 161 -17.92 5.13 -4.69
C GLU A 161 -18.40 3.75 -4.22
N PRO A 162 -19.72 3.51 -4.11
CA PRO A 162 -20.22 2.20 -3.69
C PRO A 162 -19.78 1.08 -4.64
N PHE A 163 -19.29 -0.01 -4.08
CA PHE A 163 -18.80 -1.17 -4.82
C PHE A 163 -19.28 -2.47 -4.17
N ARG A 164 -19.11 -3.61 -4.85
CA ARG A 164 -19.60 -4.90 -4.35
C ARG A 164 -18.46 -5.89 -4.20
N LEU A 165 -18.39 -6.55 -3.05
CA LEU A 165 -17.64 -7.78 -2.89
C LEU A 165 -18.56 -8.93 -3.34
N ARG A 166 -18.25 -9.58 -4.46
CA ARG A 166 -19.01 -10.75 -4.93
C ARG A 166 -18.65 -12.01 -4.17
N GLY A 167 -17.40 -12.10 -3.74
CA GLY A 167 -16.91 -13.21 -2.93
C GLY A 167 -15.41 -13.40 -3.08
N ALA A 168 -14.93 -14.41 -2.37
CA ALA A 168 -13.58 -14.90 -2.44
C ALA A 168 -13.58 -16.41 -2.50
N GLN A 169 -12.46 -16.98 -2.91
CA GLN A 169 -12.26 -18.42 -2.93
C GLN A 169 -10.87 -18.71 -2.40
N LEU A 170 -10.78 -19.74 -1.57
CA LEU A 170 -9.54 -20.34 -1.16
C LEU A 170 -9.38 -21.65 -1.93
N TRP A 171 -8.26 -21.79 -2.63
CA TRP A 171 -8.02 -22.88 -3.58
C TRP A 171 -6.88 -23.77 -3.11
N SER A 172 -7.06 -25.07 -3.28
CA SER A 172 -5.99 -26.03 -3.05
C SER A 172 -4.84 -25.87 -4.07
N PRO A 173 -3.62 -26.37 -3.74
CA PRO A 173 -2.45 -26.18 -4.60
C PRO A 173 -2.70 -26.68 -6.03
N SER A 174 -2.58 -25.80 -7.02
CA SER A 174 -2.85 -26.13 -8.43
C SER A 174 -2.06 -25.25 -9.40
N ALA A 175 -1.78 -25.78 -10.59
CA ALA A 175 -1.06 -25.05 -11.63
C ALA A 175 -1.87 -23.84 -12.13
N GLU A 176 -3.19 -24.01 -12.29
CA GLU A 176 -4.12 -22.93 -12.63
C GLU A 176 -4.07 -21.79 -11.61
N GLY A 177 -4.19 -22.11 -10.31
CA GLY A 177 -4.13 -21.10 -9.24
C GLY A 177 -2.78 -20.37 -9.20
N ALA A 178 -1.68 -21.12 -9.31
CA ALA A 178 -0.32 -20.60 -9.32
C ALA A 178 -0.07 -19.63 -10.49
N LEU A 179 -0.48 -20.00 -11.71
CA LEU A 179 -0.36 -19.18 -12.92
C LEU A 179 -1.28 -17.96 -12.86
N SER A 180 -2.49 -18.11 -12.33
CA SER A 180 -3.44 -17.02 -12.15
C SER A 180 -2.91 -15.96 -11.18
N ALA A 181 -2.31 -16.38 -10.06
CA ALA A 181 -1.64 -15.50 -9.13
C ALA A 181 -0.40 -14.83 -9.75
N LEU A 182 0.39 -15.54 -10.57
CA LEU A 182 1.55 -14.95 -11.27
C LEU A 182 1.11 -13.88 -12.27
N ARG A 183 0.06 -14.15 -13.03
CA ARG A 183 -0.52 -13.19 -13.97
C ARG A 183 -0.98 -11.93 -13.23
N THR A 184 -1.68 -12.08 -12.11
CA THR A 184 -2.13 -10.94 -11.29
C THR A 184 -0.92 -10.18 -10.77
N ASP A 185 0.09 -10.86 -10.25
CA ASP A 185 1.32 -10.26 -9.75
C ASP A 185 2.06 -9.44 -10.84
N TRP A 186 2.08 -9.91 -12.09
CA TRP A 186 2.76 -9.24 -13.21
C TRP A 186 1.98 -8.06 -13.79
N PHE A 187 0.65 -8.20 -13.95
CA PHE A 187 -0.14 -7.30 -14.79
C PHE A 187 -1.24 -6.52 -14.04
N ALA A 188 -1.50 -6.84 -12.77
CA ALA A 188 -2.47 -6.07 -12.01
C ALA A 188 -1.93 -4.68 -11.66
N GLN A 189 -2.83 -3.70 -11.71
CA GLN A 189 -2.51 -2.34 -11.33
C GLN A 189 -2.21 -2.25 -9.84
N ARG A 190 -1.12 -1.56 -9.53
CA ARG A 190 -0.73 -1.24 -8.15
C ARG A 190 -0.76 0.26 -7.94
N PRO A 191 -1.24 0.71 -6.77
CA PRO A 191 -1.13 2.10 -6.40
C PRO A 191 0.34 2.55 -6.36
N TRP A 192 0.57 3.87 -6.28
CA TRP A 192 1.90 4.39 -6.00
C TRP A 192 2.36 3.91 -4.63
N GLY A 193 3.31 2.98 -4.58
CA GLY A 193 4.05 2.73 -3.35
C GLY A 193 5.10 3.83 -3.14
N LEU A 194 5.33 4.25 -1.89
CA LEU A 194 6.38 5.22 -1.52
C LEU A 194 7.80 4.62 -1.62
N PHE A 195 8.04 3.79 -2.63
CA PHE A 195 9.35 3.18 -2.85
C PHE A 195 10.18 4.04 -3.80
N ALA A 196 11.49 3.88 -3.73
CA ALA A 196 12.39 4.56 -4.63
C ALA A 196 12.10 4.16 -6.09
N VAL A 197 12.18 5.11 -7.03
CA VAL A 197 11.99 4.86 -8.47
C VAL A 197 12.95 3.78 -9.01
N SER A 198 14.05 3.52 -8.30
CA SER A 198 15.06 2.51 -8.63
C SER A 198 14.88 1.17 -7.90
N SER A 199 13.83 0.96 -7.11
CA SER A 199 13.60 -0.35 -6.49
C SER A 199 13.22 -1.37 -7.57
N VAL A 200 14.16 -2.27 -7.87
CA VAL A 200 13.95 -3.41 -8.78
C VAL A 200 13.04 -4.45 -8.15
N ASP A 201 13.06 -4.52 -6.82
CA ASP A 201 12.04 -5.24 -6.07
C ASP A 201 10.74 -4.46 -6.15
N ARG A 202 9.66 -5.19 -6.37
CA ARG A 202 8.33 -4.63 -6.54
C ARG A 202 8.03 -3.69 -5.38
N GLU A 203 7.21 -2.67 -5.64
CA GLU A 203 6.64 -1.73 -4.66
C GLU A 203 5.76 -2.43 -3.59
N ALA A 204 6.22 -3.53 -3.05
CA ALA A 204 5.50 -4.47 -2.26
C ALA A 204 6.36 -4.56 -0.99
N GLY A 205 5.79 -4.06 0.10
CA GLY A 205 6.48 -3.95 1.37
C GLY A 205 6.93 -5.31 1.93
N PRO A 206 7.31 -5.39 3.22
CA PRO A 206 7.83 -6.62 3.83
C PRO A 206 6.96 -7.87 3.64
N ASN A 207 5.66 -7.72 3.32
CA ASN A 207 4.69 -8.79 3.15
C ASN A 207 4.37 -9.12 1.67
N ALA A 208 5.30 -8.82 0.76
CA ALA A 208 5.15 -9.12 -0.66
C ALA A 208 5.49 -10.58 -1.01
N PRO A 209 4.75 -11.24 -1.93
CA PRO A 209 5.11 -12.57 -2.39
C PRO A 209 6.43 -12.53 -3.16
N ARG A 210 7.36 -13.43 -2.80
CA ARG A 210 8.73 -13.50 -3.35
C ARG A 210 8.79 -14.20 -4.71
N ARG A 211 7.91 -13.82 -5.63
CA ARG A 211 7.86 -14.42 -6.97
C ARG A 211 8.89 -13.78 -7.89
N PRO A 212 9.51 -14.55 -8.81
CA PRO A 212 10.43 -13.99 -9.79
C PRO A 212 9.77 -12.86 -10.59
N SER A 213 10.48 -11.76 -10.72
CA SER A 213 10.01 -10.60 -11.48
C SER A 213 9.90 -10.94 -12.97
N LEU A 214 8.99 -10.26 -13.68
CA LEU A 214 8.84 -10.38 -15.13
C LEU A 214 10.17 -10.10 -15.86
N LEU A 215 10.97 -9.16 -15.36
CA LEU A 215 12.31 -8.84 -15.87
C LEU A 215 13.24 -10.06 -15.84
N LEU A 216 13.25 -10.81 -14.74
CA LEU A 216 14.07 -12.02 -14.61
C LEU A 216 13.62 -13.09 -15.62
N VAL A 217 12.31 -13.32 -15.76
CA VAL A 217 11.77 -14.29 -16.72
C VAL A 217 12.08 -13.90 -18.17
N VAL A 218 11.95 -12.62 -18.51
CA VAL A 218 12.30 -12.11 -19.85
C VAL A 218 13.80 -12.28 -20.12
N SER A 219 14.65 -11.93 -19.15
CA SER A 219 16.11 -12.07 -19.25
C SER A 219 16.53 -13.53 -19.43
N ALA A 220 15.98 -14.44 -18.64
CA ALA A 220 16.22 -15.88 -18.76
C ALA A 220 15.73 -16.43 -20.10
N THR A 221 14.61 -15.94 -20.62
CA THR A 221 14.11 -16.32 -21.96
C THR A 221 15.08 -15.90 -23.07
N ILE A 222 15.66 -14.70 -23.00
CA ILE A 222 16.67 -14.23 -23.96
C ILE A 222 17.91 -15.13 -23.92
N ILE A 223 18.38 -15.50 -22.72
CA ILE A 223 19.50 -16.42 -22.55
C ILE A 223 19.19 -17.79 -23.17
N LEU A 224 18.01 -18.36 -22.89
CA LEU A 224 17.57 -19.63 -23.45
C LEU A 224 17.46 -19.58 -24.98
N ALA A 225 16.98 -18.47 -25.55
CA ALA A 225 16.94 -18.26 -27.00
C ALA A 225 18.34 -18.30 -27.62
N GLY A 226 19.36 -17.75 -26.94
CA GLY A 226 20.76 -17.83 -27.33
C GLY A 226 21.33 -19.25 -27.24
N LEU A 227 21.09 -19.94 -26.12
CA LEU A 227 21.57 -21.31 -25.89
C LEU A 227 20.99 -22.29 -26.92
N TRP A 228 19.68 -22.27 -27.15
CA TRP A 228 19.06 -23.08 -28.19
C TRP A 228 19.53 -22.68 -29.59
N GLY A 229 19.84 -21.40 -29.80
CA GLY A 229 20.41 -20.91 -31.06
C GLY A 229 21.79 -21.52 -31.33
N LEU A 230 22.64 -21.61 -30.31
CA LEU A 230 23.94 -22.27 -30.37
C LEU A 230 23.81 -23.77 -30.68
N VAL A 231 22.89 -24.47 -30.01
CA VAL A 231 22.66 -25.92 -30.20
C VAL A 231 22.21 -26.23 -31.63
N TRP A 232 21.19 -25.54 -32.14
CA TRP A 232 20.56 -25.89 -33.41
C TRP A 232 21.20 -25.26 -34.64
N PHE A 233 21.81 -24.08 -34.50
CA PHE A 233 22.44 -23.35 -35.62
C PHE A 233 23.97 -23.37 -35.61
N GLY A 234 24.59 -23.91 -34.57
CA GLY A 234 26.05 -23.94 -34.38
C GLY A 234 26.62 -22.54 -34.15
N ARG A 235 27.93 -22.38 -34.34
CA ARG A 235 28.66 -21.10 -34.10
C ARG A 235 28.43 -20.03 -35.18
N ARG A 236 27.25 -20.02 -35.82
CA ARG A 236 26.86 -19.04 -36.83
C ARG A 236 26.44 -17.72 -36.16
N TRP A 237 27.43 -16.99 -35.66
CA TRP A 237 27.25 -15.79 -34.84
C TRP A 237 26.27 -14.76 -35.42
N ARG A 238 26.24 -14.55 -36.74
CA ARG A 238 25.25 -13.65 -37.36
C ARG A 238 23.80 -14.05 -37.06
N ARG A 239 23.47 -15.35 -37.17
CA ARG A 239 22.10 -15.84 -36.93
C ARG A 239 21.73 -15.78 -35.45
N ILE A 240 22.67 -16.15 -34.58
CA ILE A 240 22.47 -16.07 -33.12
C ILE A 240 22.31 -14.61 -32.69
N GLY A 241 23.13 -13.70 -33.23
CA GLY A 241 23.03 -12.27 -33.00
C GLY A 241 21.67 -11.72 -33.41
N THR A 242 21.15 -12.09 -34.59
CA THR A 242 19.79 -11.70 -35.00
C THR A 242 18.71 -12.25 -34.06
N LEU A 243 18.82 -13.51 -33.62
CA LEU A 243 17.87 -14.11 -32.69
C LEU A 243 17.88 -13.41 -31.33
N LEU A 244 19.07 -13.18 -30.77
CA LEU A 244 19.23 -12.46 -29.51
C LEU A 244 18.72 -11.02 -29.62
N ALA A 245 19.07 -10.30 -30.69
CA ALA A 245 18.54 -8.95 -30.91
C ALA A 245 17.01 -8.94 -30.98
N THR A 246 16.41 -9.91 -31.69
CA THR A 246 14.95 -10.04 -31.78
C THR A 246 14.34 -10.36 -30.43
N ALA A 247 14.90 -11.30 -29.68
CA ALA A 247 14.44 -11.67 -28.34
C ALA A 247 14.56 -10.52 -27.35
N THR A 248 15.66 -9.75 -27.41
CA THR A 248 15.87 -8.56 -26.58
C THR A 248 14.86 -7.47 -26.91
N VAL A 249 14.63 -7.17 -28.19
CA VAL A 249 13.63 -6.18 -28.60
C VAL A 249 12.23 -6.62 -28.18
N ALA A 250 11.86 -7.88 -28.38
CA ALA A 250 10.58 -8.41 -27.95
C ALA A 250 10.41 -8.35 -26.43
N GLY A 251 11.44 -8.75 -25.67
CA GLY A 251 11.45 -8.69 -24.21
C GLY A 251 11.33 -7.26 -23.68
N TRP A 252 12.06 -6.33 -24.30
CA TRP A 252 11.96 -4.90 -23.99
C TRP A 252 10.55 -4.37 -24.24
N LEU A 253 9.94 -4.69 -25.39
CA LEU A 253 8.56 -4.28 -25.70
C LEU A 253 7.54 -4.81 -24.69
N VAL A 254 7.70 -6.05 -24.21
CA VAL A 254 6.81 -6.62 -23.18
C VAL A 254 6.94 -5.86 -21.86
N LEU A 255 8.17 -5.56 -21.44
CA LEU A 255 8.42 -4.81 -20.22
C LEU A 255 7.93 -3.37 -20.31
N ASP A 256 8.17 -2.71 -21.45
CA ASP A 256 7.72 -1.35 -21.72
C ASP A 256 6.19 -1.26 -21.78
N ALA A 257 5.53 -2.20 -22.47
CA ALA A 257 4.07 -2.28 -22.49
C ALA A 257 3.48 -2.49 -21.10
N ASN A 258 4.10 -3.36 -20.27
CA ASN A 258 3.68 -3.54 -18.89
C ASN A 258 3.87 -2.25 -18.07
N TRP A 259 4.99 -1.56 -18.25
CA TRP A 259 5.25 -0.30 -17.56
C TRP A 259 4.25 0.81 -17.98
N LEU A 260 3.99 0.96 -19.28
CA LEU A 260 3.01 1.90 -19.82
C LEU A 260 1.59 1.59 -19.33
N TRP A 261 1.23 0.32 -19.21
CA TRP A 261 -0.04 -0.12 -18.64
C TRP A 261 -0.19 0.28 -17.17
N GLN A 262 0.85 0.10 -16.36
CA GLN A 262 0.84 0.54 -14.96
C GLN A 262 0.79 2.06 -14.84
N LEU A 263 1.55 2.77 -15.68
CA LEU A 263 1.58 4.23 -15.70
C LEU A 263 0.22 4.81 -16.11
N SER A 264 -0.44 4.23 -17.11
CA SER A 264 -1.74 4.73 -17.58
C SER A 264 -2.82 4.59 -16.49
N GLY A 265 -2.83 3.47 -15.75
CA GLY A 265 -3.70 3.30 -14.59
C GLY A 265 -3.45 4.35 -13.50
N ARG A 266 -2.18 4.60 -13.17
CA ARG A 266 -1.78 5.64 -12.20
C ARG A 266 -2.16 7.04 -12.65
N LEU A 267 -2.01 7.34 -13.94
CA LEU A 267 -2.40 8.61 -14.52
C LEU A 267 -3.92 8.79 -14.48
N ALA A 268 -4.68 7.76 -14.85
CA ALA A 268 -6.15 7.78 -14.79
C ALA A 268 -6.64 8.06 -13.36
N THR A 269 -6.07 7.38 -12.37
CA THR A 269 -6.39 7.65 -10.95
C THR A 269 -5.99 9.07 -10.54
N THR A 270 -4.83 9.57 -10.97
CA THR A 270 -4.37 10.94 -10.66
C THR A 270 -5.26 12.00 -11.32
N GLU A 271 -5.61 11.80 -12.60
CA GLU A 271 -6.49 12.68 -13.37
C GLU A 271 -7.90 12.68 -12.79
N ALA A 272 -8.43 11.52 -12.41
CA ALA A 272 -9.68 11.44 -11.70
C ALA A 272 -9.64 12.36 -10.47
N VAL A 273 -8.59 12.29 -9.65
CA VAL A 273 -8.53 13.09 -8.42
C VAL A 273 -8.30 14.59 -8.68
N TYR A 274 -7.33 14.94 -9.52
CA TYR A 274 -6.79 16.29 -9.63
C TYR A 274 -7.12 17.02 -10.95
N GLY A 275 -7.67 16.30 -11.93
CA GLY A 275 -8.05 16.82 -13.24
C GLY A 275 -9.05 17.97 -13.15
N GLY A 276 -8.88 19.00 -13.98
CA GLY A 276 -9.75 20.19 -14.01
C GLY A 276 -9.68 21.11 -12.79
N LYS A 277 -8.91 20.78 -11.74
CA LYS A 277 -8.83 21.58 -10.51
C LYS A 277 -7.66 22.55 -10.52
N GLY A 278 -7.86 23.77 -10.01
CA GLY A 278 -6.78 24.74 -9.79
C GLY A 278 -5.90 24.38 -8.59
N TRP A 279 -4.70 24.98 -8.50
CA TRP A 279 -3.72 24.69 -7.44
C TRP A 279 -4.29 24.81 -6.00
N PRO A 280 -5.06 25.86 -5.63
CA PRO A 280 -5.59 25.99 -4.27
C PRO A 280 -6.56 24.87 -3.87
N LEU A 281 -7.24 24.28 -4.86
CA LEU A 281 -8.12 23.14 -4.61
C LEU A 281 -7.30 21.85 -4.56
N ARG A 282 -6.36 21.64 -5.49
CA ARG A 282 -5.48 20.45 -5.51
C ARG A 282 -4.69 20.30 -4.21
N SER A 283 -4.15 21.39 -3.66
CA SER A 283 -3.36 21.33 -2.41
C SER A 283 -4.19 20.90 -1.20
N ARG A 284 -5.52 21.03 -1.24
CA ARG A 284 -6.43 20.56 -0.17
C ARG A 284 -6.87 19.10 -0.36
N LEU A 285 -6.56 18.51 -1.50
CA LEU A 285 -6.88 17.12 -1.86
C LEU A 285 -5.74 16.15 -1.57
N VAL A 286 -4.80 16.56 -0.73
CA VAL A 286 -3.76 15.69 -0.20
C VAL A 286 -4.28 14.98 1.05
N VAL A 287 -3.75 13.80 1.34
CA VAL A 287 -4.16 12.97 2.50
C VAL A 287 -4.06 13.73 3.82
N ASP A 288 -3.10 14.65 3.90
CA ASP A 288 -2.77 15.51 5.04
C ASP A 288 -3.37 16.92 4.94
N GLY A 289 -4.48 17.12 4.21
CA GLY A 289 -5.12 18.42 4.05
C GLY A 289 -5.46 19.11 5.38
N ASP A 290 -5.78 18.34 6.42
CA ASP A 290 -6.03 18.84 7.78
C ASP A 290 -4.74 19.41 8.42
N LEU A 291 -3.59 18.76 8.20
CA LEU A 291 -2.28 19.27 8.64
C LEU A 291 -1.87 20.51 7.85
N LEU A 292 -2.17 20.56 6.55
CA LEU A 292 -1.95 21.77 5.75
C LEU A 292 -2.77 22.94 6.30
N ALA A 293 -4.07 22.73 6.54
CA ALA A 293 -4.95 23.74 7.12
C ALA A 293 -4.50 24.16 8.53
N ALA A 294 -4.03 23.22 9.34
CA ALA A 294 -3.42 23.49 10.64
C ALA A 294 -2.16 24.36 10.49
N SER A 295 -1.26 24.01 9.57
CA SER A 295 -0.03 24.77 9.31
C SER A 295 -0.34 26.20 8.85
N ASP A 296 -1.35 26.42 8.03
CA ASP A 296 -1.79 27.75 7.60
C ASP A 296 -2.35 28.59 8.75
N ARG A 297 -3.00 27.96 9.74
CA ARG A 297 -3.47 28.62 10.97
C ARG A 297 -2.30 29.00 11.87
N VAL A 298 -1.35 28.08 12.07
CA VAL A 298 -0.13 28.35 12.84
C VAL A 298 0.66 29.48 12.18
N LYS A 299 0.94 29.41 10.88
CA LYS A 299 1.69 30.46 10.17
C LYS A 299 1.08 31.84 10.37
N ARG A 300 -0.25 31.96 10.26
CA ARG A 300 -0.97 33.21 10.51
C ARG A 300 -0.86 33.69 11.96
N ALA A 301 -1.00 32.79 12.93
CA ALA A 301 -0.84 33.12 14.35
C ALA A 301 0.59 33.56 14.69
N LEU A 302 1.59 33.07 13.95
CA LEU A 302 3.00 33.36 14.18
C LEU A 302 3.56 34.52 13.35
N LEU A 303 2.79 35.14 12.46
CA LEU A 303 3.21 36.32 11.70
C LEU A 303 3.81 37.46 12.56
N PRO A 304 3.32 37.73 13.79
CA PRO A 304 3.89 38.77 14.64
C PRO A 304 5.20 38.38 15.35
N GLN A 305 5.62 37.12 15.26
CA GLN A 305 6.78 36.59 15.99
C GLN A 305 8.07 36.78 15.20
N ASP A 306 9.21 36.81 15.89
CA ASP A 306 10.52 36.86 15.24
C ASP A 306 10.78 35.53 14.49
N ALA A 307 11.29 35.63 13.26
CA ALA A 307 11.61 34.49 12.41
C ALA A 307 12.67 33.56 13.02
N ALA A 308 13.52 34.07 13.90
CA ALA A 308 14.49 33.26 14.64
C ALA A 308 13.87 32.44 15.79
N THR A 309 12.63 32.76 16.20
CA THR A 309 11.94 32.08 17.30
C THR A 309 11.79 30.59 17.00
N ARG A 310 12.25 29.75 17.92
CA ARG A 310 12.16 28.30 17.77
C ARG A 310 10.71 27.84 17.88
N VAL A 311 10.27 27.03 16.93
CA VAL A 311 8.94 26.42 16.90
C VAL A 311 9.09 24.92 17.10
N LEU A 312 8.55 24.39 18.19
CA LEU A 312 8.65 22.98 18.55
C LEU A 312 7.31 22.31 18.31
N VAL A 313 7.29 21.29 17.46
CA VAL A 313 6.07 20.61 17.02
C VAL A 313 5.94 19.26 17.71
N ASP A 314 4.76 18.98 18.26
CA ASP A 314 4.40 17.68 18.83
C ASP A 314 3.03 17.21 18.30
N ALA A 315 2.91 15.91 18.08
CA ALA A 315 1.66 15.25 17.69
C ALA A 315 1.70 13.78 18.18
N PRO A 316 0.54 13.10 18.31
CA PRO A 316 0.49 11.68 18.67
C PRO A 316 1.31 10.79 17.72
N SER A 317 1.30 11.13 16.42
CA SER A 317 2.07 10.42 15.41
C SER A 317 3.34 11.18 15.02
N VAL A 318 4.46 10.44 14.95
CA VAL A 318 5.74 10.96 14.42
C VAL A 318 5.57 11.50 13.00
N TYR A 319 4.74 10.85 12.19
CA TYR A 319 4.42 11.32 10.84
C TYR A 319 3.78 12.72 10.86
N GLU A 320 2.77 12.92 11.70
CA GLU A 320 2.05 14.21 11.79
C GLU A 320 2.98 15.32 12.27
N ALA A 321 3.80 15.04 13.30
CA ALA A 321 4.76 16.01 13.84
C ALA A 321 5.81 16.40 12.79
N LEU A 322 6.40 15.43 12.08
CA LEU A 322 7.36 15.68 11.00
C LEU A 322 6.71 16.43 9.83
N ARG A 323 5.48 16.05 9.45
CA ARG A 323 4.77 16.66 8.34
C ARG A 323 4.42 18.11 8.65
N LEU A 324 3.93 18.41 9.84
CA LEU A 324 3.70 19.78 10.29
C LEU A 324 5.01 20.57 10.36
N THR A 325 6.09 19.99 10.89
CA THR A 325 7.43 20.63 10.90
C THR A 325 7.86 21.04 9.48
N TYR A 326 7.69 20.14 8.50
CA TYR A 326 7.96 20.44 7.09
C TYR A 326 7.04 21.54 6.54
N LEU A 327 5.74 21.46 6.80
CA LEU A 327 4.77 22.43 6.30
C LEU A 327 4.97 23.83 6.90
N LEU A 328 5.53 23.94 8.11
CA LEU A 328 5.83 25.20 8.77
C LEU A 328 7.10 25.90 8.27
N GLN A 329 7.88 25.27 7.39
CA GLN A 329 9.02 25.93 6.74
C GLN A 329 8.58 27.22 6.02
N PRO A 330 9.44 28.27 6.02
CA PRO A 330 10.85 28.29 6.46
C PRO A 330 11.09 28.65 7.94
N MET A 331 10.09 28.50 8.82
CA MET A 331 10.27 28.81 10.25
C MET A 331 11.33 27.91 10.91
N ASN A 332 11.93 28.38 12.02
CA ASN A 332 12.91 27.64 12.81
C ASN A 332 12.25 26.48 13.59
N THR A 333 11.82 25.44 12.88
CA THR A 333 10.99 24.36 13.41
C THR A 333 11.80 23.12 13.79
N ALA A 334 11.46 22.47 14.89
CA ALA A 334 12.02 21.17 15.29
C ALA A 334 10.96 20.28 15.97
N LEU A 335 11.23 18.97 16.08
CA LEU A 335 10.37 18.04 16.80
C LEU A 335 10.52 18.21 18.31
N TYR A 336 9.41 18.33 19.04
CA TYR A 336 9.42 18.39 20.51
C TYR A 336 9.64 17.02 21.17
N GLY A 337 9.09 15.94 20.60
CA GLY A 337 9.13 14.59 21.18
C GLY A 337 10.50 14.09 21.65
N PRO A 338 11.56 14.14 20.80
CA PRO A 338 12.92 13.74 21.20
C PRO A 338 13.50 14.58 22.35
N ILE A 339 13.19 15.87 22.39
CA ILE A 339 13.64 16.79 23.43
C ILE A 339 12.94 16.47 24.76
N ARG A 340 11.63 16.17 24.71
CA ARG A 340 10.86 15.72 25.87
C ARG A 340 11.47 14.47 26.50
N ALA A 341 11.91 13.52 25.68
CA ALA A 341 12.55 12.28 26.16
C ALA A 341 13.89 12.53 26.84
N ALA A 342 14.62 13.57 26.43
CA ALA A 342 15.88 13.97 27.06
C ALA A 342 15.68 14.67 28.42
N GLY A 343 14.45 15.08 28.76
CA GLY A 343 14.12 15.68 30.06
C GLY A 343 14.59 17.13 30.26
N ASP A 344 15.16 17.75 29.23
CA ASP A 344 15.62 19.13 29.27
C ASP A 344 14.45 20.11 29.11
N ARG A 345 13.97 20.65 30.25
CA ARG A 345 12.89 21.63 30.28
C ARG A 345 13.34 23.01 29.79
N ASP A 346 14.61 23.34 29.94
CA ASP A 346 15.15 24.65 29.60
C ASP A 346 15.20 24.85 28.07
N PHE A 347 15.21 23.74 27.31
CA PHE A 347 15.18 23.78 25.84
C PHE A 347 13.93 24.44 25.26
N ALA A 348 12.79 24.38 25.96
CA ALA A 348 11.54 24.98 25.52
C ALA A 348 11.41 26.46 25.92
N ALA A 349 12.33 27.00 26.73
CA ALA A 349 12.27 28.38 27.20
C ALA A 349 12.29 29.37 26.02
N GLY A 350 11.31 30.27 25.97
CA GLY A 350 11.17 31.24 24.87
C GLY A 350 10.75 30.65 23.52
N ALA A 351 10.55 29.32 23.44
CA ALA A 351 10.09 28.66 22.24
C ALA A 351 8.56 28.72 22.10
N ILE A 352 8.09 28.44 20.90
CA ILE A 352 6.67 28.27 20.59
C ILE A 352 6.38 26.79 20.47
N LEU A 353 5.46 26.27 21.26
CA LEU A 353 4.98 24.90 21.19
C LEU A 353 3.76 24.85 20.26
N VAL A 354 3.82 24.01 19.24
CA VAL A 354 2.71 23.66 18.34
C VAL A 354 2.30 22.23 18.64
N LEU A 355 1.14 22.06 19.25
CA LEU A 355 0.62 20.78 19.71
C LEU A 355 -0.61 20.43 18.86
N TYR A 356 -0.56 19.29 18.16
CA TYR A 356 -1.63 18.86 17.26
C TYR A 356 -2.19 17.50 17.69
N GLY A 357 -3.50 17.39 17.91
CA GLY A 357 -4.22 16.15 18.21
C GLY A 357 -3.88 15.53 19.58
N ARG A 358 -3.37 16.32 20.53
CA ARG A 358 -2.92 15.81 21.83
C ARG A 358 -4.03 15.96 22.87
N ASP A 359 -4.39 14.85 23.51
CA ASP A 359 -5.46 14.83 24.52
C ASP A 359 -4.96 15.06 25.96
N ASP A 360 -3.64 15.04 26.17
CA ASP A 360 -2.98 15.23 27.46
C ASP A 360 -2.42 16.65 27.66
N VAL A 361 -2.95 17.61 26.90
CA VAL A 361 -2.62 19.03 27.02
C VAL A 361 -3.71 19.74 27.79
N ASN A 362 -3.32 20.40 28.88
CA ASN A 362 -4.24 21.19 29.69
C ASN A 362 -3.64 22.56 29.97
N PHE A 363 -4.35 23.63 29.60
CA PHE A 363 -3.90 25.00 29.81
C PHE A 363 -4.83 25.73 30.77
N HIS A 364 -4.27 26.20 31.89
CA HIS A 364 -4.97 27.01 32.87
C HIS A 364 -4.71 28.50 32.62
N ALA A 365 -5.62 29.14 31.87
CA ALA A 365 -5.50 30.54 31.48
C ALA A 365 -5.27 31.54 32.66
N PRO A 366 -5.92 31.39 33.84
CA PRO A 366 -5.71 32.32 34.95
C PRO A 366 -4.30 32.28 35.53
N THR A 367 -3.67 31.10 35.56
CA THR A 367 -2.33 30.89 36.12
C THR A 367 -1.24 30.86 35.06
N ARG A 368 -1.60 30.89 33.77
CA ARG A 368 -0.69 30.71 32.63
C ARG A 368 0.09 29.40 32.66
N GLU A 369 -0.46 28.39 33.31
CA GLU A 369 0.18 27.09 33.45
C GLU A 369 -0.27 26.16 32.31
N LEU A 370 0.69 25.71 31.52
CA LEU A 370 0.52 24.68 30.49
C LEU A 370 1.04 23.35 30.99
N PHE A 371 0.19 22.34 30.99
CA PHE A 371 0.53 20.96 31.31
C PHE A 371 0.53 20.12 30.04
N ILE A 372 1.61 19.37 29.82
CA ILE A 372 1.73 18.39 28.73
C ILE A 372 2.13 17.07 29.38
N GLY A 373 1.15 16.19 29.60
CA GLY A 373 1.33 15.01 30.43
C GLY A 373 1.77 15.38 31.86
N ARG A 374 3.01 15.05 32.23
CA ARG A 374 3.59 15.37 33.55
C ARG A 374 4.45 16.64 33.58
N LEU A 375 4.68 17.25 32.42
CA LEU A 375 5.49 18.46 32.33
C LEU A 375 4.61 19.69 32.52
N ARG A 376 5.17 20.70 33.18
CA ARG A 376 4.52 21.97 33.47
C ARG A 376 5.39 23.10 32.94
N PHE A 377 4.78 24.02 32.20
CA PHE A 377 5.39 25.21 31.64
C PHE A 377 4.58 26.44 32.04
N GLU A 378 5.25 27.59 32.15
CA GLU A 378 4.56 28.87 32.12
C GLU A 378 4.47 29.30 30.65
N ALA A 379 3.26 29.56 30.17
CA ALA A 379 3.03 29.80 28.76
C ALA A 379 1.83 30.72 28.51
N ARG A 380 1.83 31.34 27.33
CA ARG A 380 0.73 32.15 26.81
C ARG A 380 0.12 31.45 25.61
N SER A 381 -1.20 31.31 25.60
CA SER A 381 -1.91 30.79 24.42
C SER A 381 -1.83 31.81 23.29
N LEU A 382 -1.33 31.37 22.14
CA LEU A 382 -1.31 32.13 20.88
C LEU A 382 -2.46 31.71 19.96
N LEU A 383 -2.84 30.43 20.01
CA LEU A 383 -3.95 29.86 19.27
C LEU A 383 -4.49 28.66 20.04
N ASP A 384 -5.80 28.60 20.22
CA ASP A 384 -6.50 27.41 20.69
C ASP A 384 -7.68 27.14 19.75
N ALA A 385 -7.55 26.08 18.96
CA ALA A 385 -8.52 25.69 17.94
C ALA A 385 -8.89 24.20 18.07
N GLY A 386 -9.05 23.72 19.31
CA GLY A 386 -9.40 22.34 19.61
C GLY A 386 -8.20 21.42 19.43
N ALA A 387 -8.18 20.63 18.35
CA ALA A 387 -7.07 19.72 18.07
C ALA A 387 -5.74 20.45 17.80
N LEU A 388 -5.76 21.73 17.41
CA LEU A 388 -4.55 22.52 17.22
C LEU A 388 -4.43 23.55 18.35
N GLN A 389 -3.36 23.46 19.12
CA GLN A 389 -3.03 24.39 20.19
C GLN A 389 -1.61 24.93 20.01
N VAL A 390 -1.43 26.24 20.17
CA VAL A 390 -0.14 26.92 20.01
C VAL A 390 0.11 27.78 21.22
N PHE A 391 1.24 27.57 21.87
CA PHE A 391 1.62 28.27 23.09
C PHE A 391 3.01 28.88 22.94
N ARG A 392 3.21 30.09 23.46
CA ARG A 392 4.55 30.64 23.68
C ARG A 392 4.96 30.31 25.11
N VAL A 393 6.05 29.57 25.27
CA VAL A 393 6.62 29.30 26.59
C VAL A 393 7.38 30.54 27.03
N ASP A 394 7.00 31.09 28.16
CA ASP A 394 7.73 32.21 28.73
C ASP A 394 9.10 31.67 29.18
N GLY A 395 10.18 32.31 28.73
CA GLY A 395 11.51 31.99 29.23
C GLY A 395 11.56 32.26 30.73
N LYS A 396 12.45 31.58 31.46
CA LYS A 396 12.66 31.88 32.88
C LYS A 396 12.86 33.39 33.06
N ASP A 397 11.86 34.07 33.61
CA ASP A 397 12.10 35.31 34.33
C ASP A 397 13.03 34.93 35.49
N GLY A 398 14.18 35.60 35.54
CA GLY A 398 15.27 35.29 36.46
C GLY A 398 14.79 35.09 37.89
N ARG A 399 14.95 33.85 38.38
CA ARG A 399 15.21 33.55 39.79
C ARG A 399 16.49 32.75 39.88
#